data_AF-A0A8D9A0M4-F1
#
_entry.id   AF-A0A8D9A0M4-F1
#
_cell.length_a   1.000
_cell.length_b   1.000
_cell.length_c   1.000
_cell.angle_alpha   90.00
_cell.angle_beta   90.00
_cell.angle_gamma   90.00
#
_symmetry.space_group_name_H-M   'P 1'
#
loop_
_entity.id
_entity.type
_entity.pdbx_description
1 polymer ?
#
loop_
_entity_poly.entity_id
_entity_poly.type
_entity_poly.pdbx_seq_one_letter_code
_entity_poly.pdbx_strand_id
1 'polypeptide(L)'
;MADRLTQLQDFINQQADNFCNSVGILQQTAPPTKFSGFDRGGSQTPQQQPQHEDYAQLFATLICRCARDIDALIESLPNEDSTTELQLASLRELRSWTD
;
A
#
# COMPACT_ATOMS: atom_id res chain seq x y z
N MET A 1 -1.07 -15.67 -15.43
CA MET A 1 0.17 -14.98 -15.84
C MET A 1 -0.20 -13.52 -15.95
N ALA A 2 -0.21 -12.80 -14.82
CA ALA A 2 -0.66 -11.42 -14.77
C ALA A 2 0.49 -10.53 -15.26
N ASP A 3 0.20 -9.73 -16.29
CA ASP A 3 1.10 -8.72 -16.82
C ASP A 3 1.58 -7.80 -15.68
N ARG A 4 2.79 -7.23 -15.78
CA ARG A 4 3.33 -6.40 -14.70
C ARG A 4 2.44 -5.19 -14.42
N LEU A 5 1.74 -4.69 -15.44
CA LEU A 5 0.75 -3.64 -15.30
C LEU A 5 -0.49 -4.09 -14.50
N THR A 6 -0.92 -5.34 -14.68
CA THR A 6 -2.02 -5.92 -13.88
C THR A 6 -1.58 -6.08 -12.42
N GLN A 7 -0.38 -6.58 -12.17
CA GLN A 7 0.18 -6.65 -10.82
C GLN A 7 0.28 -5.27 -10.16
N LEU A 8 0.68 -4.23 -10.90
CA LEU A 8 0.73 -2.86 -10.39
C LEU A 8 -0.66 -2.39 -9.93
N GLN A 9 -1.69 -2.66 -10.73
CA GLN A 9 -3.07 -2.34 -10.35
C GLN A 9 -3.51 -3.08 -9.08
N ASP A 10 -3.17 -4.37 -8.95
CA ASP A 10 -3.51 -5.15 -7.75
C ASP A 10 -2.84 -4.57 -6.49
N PHE A 11 -1.55 -4.19 -6.58
CA PHE A 11 -0.84 -3.56 -5.46
C PHE A 11 -1.40 -2.17 -5.10
N ILE A 12 -1.80 -1.36 -6.08
CA ILE A 12 -2.43 -0.06 -5.83
C ILE A 12 -3.78 -0.22 -5.13
N ASN A 13 -4.61 -1.18 -5.57
CA ASN A 13 -5.88 -1.48 -4.92
C ASN A 13 -5.65 -1.94 -3.46
N GLN A 14 -4.70 -2.84 -3.25
CA GLN A 14 -4.34 -3.33 -1.92
C GLN A 14 -3.81 -2.20 -1.01
N GLN A 15 -3.07 -1.24 -1.57
CA GLN A 15 -2.60 -0.06 -0.85
C GLN A 15 -3.76 0.84 -0.41
N ALA A 16 -4.77 1.02 -1.26
CA ALA A 16 -5.97 1.79 -0.94
C ALA A 16 -6.80 1.13 0.18
N ASP A 17 -6.95 -0.19 0.13
CA ASP A 17 -7.61 -0.96 1.19
C ASP A 17 -6.86 -0.83 2.53
N ASN A 18 -5.53 -0.91 2.52
CA ASN A 18 -4.71 -0.72 3.72
C ASN A 18 -4.94 0.66 4.35
N PHE A 19 -5.05 1.72 3.54
CA PHE A 19 -5.38 3.06 4.05
C PHE A 19 -6.79 3.11 4.66
N CYS A 20 -7.81 2.63 3.94
CA CYS A 20 -9.19 2.67 4.42
C CYS A 20 -9.37 1.88 5.72
N ASN A 21 -8.83 0.66 5.77
CA ASN A 21 -8.89 -0.20 6.94
C ASN A 21 -8.14 0.42 8.12
N SER A 22 -6.97 1.02 7.88
CA SER A 22 -6.20 1.68 8.94
C SER A 22 -6.97 2.85 9.57
N VAL A 23 -7.60 3.71 8.76
CA VAL A 23 -8.38 4.86 9.25
C VAL A 23 -9.59 4.38 10.05
N GLY A 24 -10.32 3.37 9.56
CA GLY A 24 -11.47 2.81 10.25
C GLY A 24 -11.12 2.26 11.64
N ILE A 25 -10.07 1.44 11.73
CA ILE A 25 -9.62 0.86 13.00
C ILE A 25 -9.05 1.93 13.93
N LEU A 26 -8.23 2.85 13.44
CA LEU A 26 -7.69 3.94 14.26
C LEU A 26 -8.80 4.82 14.84
N GLN A 27 -9.85 5.11 14.08
CA GLN A 27 -10.99 5.89 14.58
C GLN A 27 -11.83 5.13 15.61
N GLN A 28 -12.06 3.83 15.40
CA GLN A 28 -12.80 3.00 16.36
C GLN A 28 -12.06 2.81 17.68
N THR A 29 -10.74 2.76 17.61
CA THR A 29 -9.87 2.53 18.77
C THR A 29 -9.45 3.84 19.45
N ALA A 30 -9.61 5.01 18.82
CA ALA A 30 -9.15 6.28 19.35
C ALA A 30 -9.82 6.60 20.71
N PRO A 31 -9.05 6.79 21.79
CA PRO A 31 -9.63 7.18 23.07
C PRO A 31 -10.23 8.59 22.98
N PRO A 32 -11.36 8.85 23.65
CA PRO A 32 -11.91 10.20 23.74
C PRO A 32 -10.90 11.10 24.46
N THR A 33 -10.37 12.10 23.75
CA THR A 33 -9.46 13.09 24.32
C THR A 33 -10.25 14.06 25.20
N LYS A 34 -9.78 14.27 26.42
CA LYS A 34 -10.32 15.30 27.32
C LYS A 34 -9.66 16.63 26.99
N PHE A 35 -10.47 17.69 26.85
CA PHE A 35 -9.94 19.05 26.76
C PHE A 35 -9.39 19.49 28.11
N SER A 36 -8.19 20.08 28.12
CA SER A 36 -7.58 20.68 29.30
C SER A 36 -8.50 21.78 29.86
N GLY A 37 -9.06 21.57 31.05
CA GLY A 37 -9.98 22.49 31.72
C GLY A 37 -11.46 22.07 31.77
N PHE A 38 -11.83 20.92 31.17
CA PHE A 38 -13.20 20.39 31.22
C PHE A 38 -13.30 19.19 32.18
N ASP A 39 -13.10 19.44 33.48
CA ASP A 39 -13.29 18.43 34.53
C ASP A 39 -14.77 18.38 34.96
N ARG A 40 -15.65 17.94 34.04
CA ARG A 40 -17.02 17.55 34.43
C ARG A 40 -17.00 16.08 34.83
N GLY A 41 -16.96 15.84 36.15
CA GLY A 41 -17.08 14.54 36.80
C GLY A 41 -18.42 13.83 36.58
N GLY A 42 -18.75 13.50 35.33
CA GLY A 42 -19.94 12.74 34.96
C GLY A 42 -19.55 11.45 34.24
N SER A 43 -19.84 10.32 34.88
CA SER A 43 -19.81 8.95 34.34
C SER A 43 -18.44 8.46 33.82
N GLN A 44 -17.59 8.03 34.74
CA GLN A 44 -16.57 7.02 34.44
C GLN A 44 -17.27 5.67 34.26
N THR A 45 -17.67 5.32 33.05
CA THR A 45 -17.85 3.90 32.71
C THR A 45 -16.47 3.26 32.63
N PRO A 46 -16.28 2.02 33.13
CA PRO A 46 -14.99 1.35 33.09
C PRO A 46 -14.56 1.22 31.64
N GLN A 47 -13.59 2.03 31.25
CA GLN A 47 -12.94 2.02 29.97
C GLN A 47 -12.16 0.70 29.92
N GLN A 48 -12.76 -0.34 29.33
CA GLN A 48 -11.99 -1.47 28.82
C GLN A 48 -10.98 -0.83 27.87
N GLN A 49 -9.73 -0.69 28.29
CA GLN A 49 -8.61 -0.45 27.40
C GLN A 49 -8.45 -1.75 26.61
N PRO A 50 -8.93 -1.83 25.37
CA PRO A 50 -8.60 -2.98 24.54
C PRO A 50 -7.18 -2.72 24.06
N GLN A 51 -6.23 -3.55 24.48
CA GLN A 51 -4.90 -3.75 23.89
C GLN A 51 -4.60 -2.79 22.73
N HIS A 52 -4.21 -1.56 23.08
CA HIS A 52 -3.95 -0.46 22.15
C HIS A 52 -2.57 -0.60 21.50
N GLU A 53 -2.02 -1.81 21.58
CA GLU A 53 -0.67 -2.12 21.17
C GLU A 53 -0.70 -2.44 19.69
N ASP A 54 -0.10 -1.52 18.94
CA ASP A 54 0.51 -1.75 17.65
C ASP A 54 -0.36 -1.72 16.39
N TYR A 55 -1.68 -1.52 16.43
CA TYR A 55 -2.44 -1.40 15.16
C TYR A 55 -1.93 -0.27 14.27
N ALA A 56 -1.60 0.89 14.86
CA ALA A 56 -1.00 2.01 14.11
C ALA A 56 0.34 1.64 13.47
N GLN A 57 1.21 0.92 14.19
CA GLN A 57 2.52 0.49 13.70
C GLN A 57 2.41 -0.65 12.68
N LEU A 58 1.48 -1.58 12.87
CA LEU A 58 1.16 -2.66 11.94
C LEU A 58 0.69 -2.08 10.61
N PHE A 59 -0.29 -1.18 10.63
CA PHE A 59 -0.78 -0.53 9.41
C PHE A 59 0.30 0.34 8.76
N ALA A 60 1.09 1.08 9.53
CA ALA A 60 2.23 1.82 8.99
C ALA A 60 3.24 0.89 8.29
N THR A 61 3.54 -0.27 8.88
CA THR A 61 4.44 -1.27 8.29
C THR A 61 3.88 -1.85 7.00
N LEU A 62 2.58 -2.20 6.98
CA LEU A 62 1.90 -2.73 5.80
C LEU A 62 1.88 -1.71 4.65
N ILE A 63 1.56 -0.44 4.96
CA ILE A 63 1.56 0.67 3.99
C ILE A 63 2.98 0.90 3.43
N CYS A 64 4.00 0.98 4.29
CA CYS A 64 5.37 1.18 3.84
C CYS A 64 5.91 0.01 3.00
N ARG A 65 5.45 -1.21 3.28
CA ARG A 65 5.85 -2.39 2.50
C ARG A 65 5.17 -2.41 1.13
N CYS A 66 3.85 -2.21 1.07
CA CYS A 66 3.13 -2.12 -0.20
C CYS A 66 3.68 -0.98 -1.08
N ALA A 67 4.01 0.18 -0.52
CA ALA A 67 4.64 1.27 -1.26
C ALA A 67 5.99 0.85 -1.88
N ARG A 68 6.85 0.16 -1.11
CA ARG A 68 8.12 -0.37 -1.63
C ARG A 68 7.93 -1.43 -2.71
N ASP A 69 6.94 -2.30 -2.55
CA ASP A 69 6.63 -3.33 -3.55
C ASP A 69 6.15 -2.68 -4.85
N ILE A 70 5.39 -1.58 -4.79
CA ILE A 70 5.00 -0.76 -5.95
C ILE A 70 6.23 -0.13 -6.62
N ASP A 71 7.12 0.52 -5.86
CA ASP A 71 8.36 1.11 -6.39
C ASP A 71 9.23 0.07 -7.09
N ALA A 72 9.46 -1.09 -6.46
CA ALA A 72 10.22 -2.18 -7.05
C ALA A 72 9.56 -2.72 -8.32
N LEU A 73 8.22 -2.79 -8.37
CA LEU A 73 7.50 -3.22 -9.56
C LEU A 73 7.67 -2.21 -10.71
N ILE A 74 7.65 -0.91 -10.40
CA ILE A 74 7.88 0.17 -11.36
C ILE A 74 9.31 0.11 -11.91
N GLU A 75 10.33 -0.02 -11.05
CA GLU A 75 11.73 -0.19 -11.49
C GLU A 75 11.94 -1.43 -12.34
N SER A 76 11.12 -2.45 -12.11
CA SER A 76 11.19 -3.69 -12.87
C SER A 76 10.60 -3.54 -14.28
N LEU A 77 9.74 -2.54 -14.54
CA LEU A 77 9.09 -2.38 -15.84
C LEU A 77 10.15 -2.28 -16.95
N PRO A 78 9.98 -3.02 -18.07
CA PRO A 78 10.90 -2.93 -19.20
C PRO A 78 10.96 -1.48 -19.68
N ASN A 79 12.18 -0.98 -19.88
CA ASN A 79 12.47 0.43 -20.10
C ASN A 79 11.64 1.05 -21.25
N GLU A 80 11.08 2.24 -21.04
CA GLU A 80 10.32 3.00 -22.05
C GLU A 80 11.19 3.39 -23.27
N ASP A 81 12.52 3.37 -23.14
CA ASP A 81 13.46 3.54 -24.27
C ASP A 81 13.45 2.37 -25.27
N SER A 82 12.69 1.30 -24.99
CA SER A 82 12.37 0.26 -25.98
C SER A 82 11.42 0.85 -27.03
N THR A 83 11.92 1.81 -27.80
CA THR A 83 11.26 2.31 -28.99
C THR A 83 10.83 1.12 -29.84
N THR A 84 9.62 1.18 -30.39
CA THR A 84 9.04 0.10 -31.21
C THR A 84 10.01 -0.37 -32.29
N GLU A 85 10.85 0.54 -32.79
CA GLU A 85 11.93 0.27 -33.74
C GLU A 85 13.02 -0.67 -33.18
N LEU A 86 13.48 -0.47 -31.94
CA LEU A 86 14.48 -1.33 -31.30
C LEU A 86 13.91 -2.73 -30.99
N GLN A 87 12.63 -2.80 -30.61
CA GLN A 87 11.93 -4.07 -30.41
C GLN A 87 11.74 -4.82 -31.73
N LEU A 88 11.39 -4.12 -32.81
CA LEU A 88 11.28 -4.70 -34.16
C LEU A 88 12.62 -5.16 -34.70
N ALA A 89 13.70 -4.39 -34.47
CA ALA A 89 15.06 -4.78 -34.85
C ALA A 89 15.50 -6.04 -34.09
N SER A 90 15.26 -6.09 -32.77
CA SER A 90 15.55 -7.26 -31.94
C SER A 90 14.74 -8.48 -32.37
N LEU A 91 13.46 -8.31 -32.74
CA LEU A 91 12.62 -9.39 -33.28
C LEU A 91 13.11 -9.91 -34.62
N ARG A 92 13.61 -9.03 -35.51
CA ARG A 92 14.17 -9.42 -36.81
C ARG A 92 15.46 -10.21 -36.66
N GLU A 93 16.35 -9.77 -35.78
CA GLU A 93 17.55 -10.53 -35.40
C GLU A 93 17.16 -11.88 -34.84
N LEU A 94 16.27 -11.94 -33.84
CA LEU A 94 15.90 -13.20 -33.21
C LEU A 94 15.25 -14.18 -34.21
N ARG A 95 14.53 -13.65 -35.20
CA ARG A 95 13.96 -14.44 -36.29
C ARG A 95 15.01 -14.93 -37.29
N SER A 96 16.07 -14.16 -37.58
CA SER A 96 17.16 -14.60 -38.45
C SER A 96 18.06 -15.65 -37.80
N TRP A 97 18.17 -15.65 -36.46
CA TRP A 97 18.83 -16.73 -35.71
C TRP A 97 18.04 -18.06 -35.69
N THR A 98 16.78 -18.03 -36.12
CA THR A 98 15.88 -19.19 -36.14
C THR A 98 15.76 -19.82 -37.53
N ASP A 99 16.26 -19.16 -38.59
CA ASP A 99 16.32 -19.65 -39.99
C ASP A 99 17.71 -20.22 -40.30
#